data_AF-A0A847N9F4-F1
#
_entry.id   AF-A0A847N9F4-F1
#
_cell.length_a   1.000
_cell.length_b   1.000
_cell.length_c   1.000
_cell.angle_alpha   90.00
_cell.angle_beta   90.00
_cell.angle_gamma   90.00
#
_symmetry.space_group_name_H-M   'P 1'
#
loop_
_entity.id
_entity.type
_entity.pdbx_description
1 polymer ?
#
loop_
_entity_poly.entity_id
_entity_poly.type
_entity_poly.pdbx_seq_one_letter_code
_entity_poly.pdbx_strand_id
1 'polypeptide(L)'
;MGYVNWSYDVLKKFCNDVFTNFGFSADEAQIITDVLLLSDLYGIESHGMQRMVRYHKGIEKGMIDVHAKPEVVFETPVSAVIDGHDGMGQLIGHKS
;
A
#
# COMPACT_ATOMS: atom_id res chain seq x y z
N MET A 1 -1.06 -20.46 19.56
CA MET A 1 -0.72 -19.69 18.33
C MET A 1 -0.60 -20.70 17.21
N GLY A 2 -1.49 -20.61 16.22
CA GLY A 2 -1.46 -21.50 15.06
C GLY A 2 -1.18 -20.66 13.82
N TYR A 3 -0.16 -21.04 13.06
CA TYR A 3 0.06 -20.53 11.72
C TYR A 3 -0.72 -21.40 10.73
N VAL A 4 -1.23 -20.78 9.68
CA VAL A 4 -1.77 -21.46 8.51
C VAL A 4 -0.95 -21.01 7.32
N ASN A 5 -0.45 -21.98 6.55
CA ASN A 5 0.30 -21.70 5.33
C ASN A 5 -0.68 -21.41 4.19
N TRP A 6 -0.50 -20.27 3.55
CA TRP A 6 -1.21 -19.89 2.34
C TRP A 6 -0.22 -19.84 1.18
N SER A 7 -0.65 -20.23 -0.02
CA SER A 7 0.19 -20.01 -1.20
C SER A 7 0.27 -18.51 -1.49
N TYR A 8 1.43 -18.08 -1.97
CA TYR A 8 1.67 -16.69 -2.35
C TYR A 8 0.64 -16.20 -3.37
N ASP A 9 0.36 -16.98 -4.42
CA ASP A 9 -0.57 -16.59 -5.48
C ASP A 9 -2.01 -16.37 -4.97
N VAL A 10 -2.44 -17.16 -3.98
CA VAL A 10 -3.76 -16.99 -3.37
C VAL A 10 -3.82 -15.69 -2.57
N LEU A 11 -2.81 -15.41 -1.75
CA LEU A 11 -2.74 -14.15 -0.99
C LEU A 11 -2.59 -12.94 -1.91
N LYS A 12 -1.80 -13.04 -2.98
CA LYS A 12 -1.60 -11.98 -3.96
C LYS A 12 -2.91 -11.63 -4.65
N LYS A 13 -3.63 -12.62 -5.16
CA LYS A 13 -4.94 -12.41 -5.78
C LYS A 13 -5.92 -11.77 -4.79
N PHE A 14 -6.00 -12.32 -3.58
CA PHE A 14 -6.87 -11.77 -2.54
C PHE A 14 -6.56 -10.29 -2.23
N CYS A 15 -5.28 -9.94 -2.02
CA CYS A 15 -4.90 -8.56 -1.72
C CYS A 15 -5.21 -7.61 -2.88
N ASN A 16 -4.91 -8.00 -4.12
CA ASN A 16 -5.23 -7.20 -5.30
C ASN A 16 -6.73 -6.95 -5.45
N ASP A 17 -7.55 -7.99 -5.27
CA ASP A 17 -9.02 -7.87 -5.32
C ASP A 17 -9.53 -6.92 -4.22
N VAL A 18 -8.97 -7.00 -3.01
CA VAL A 18 -9.36 -6.12 -1.89
C VAL A 18 -8.98 -4.67 -2.16
N PHE A 19 -7.73 -4.38 -2.55
CA PHE A 19 -7.30 -2.99 -2.79
C PHE A 19 -8.01 -2.38 -4.00
N THR A 20 -8.32 -3.17 -5.03
CA THR A 20 -9.16 -2.69 -6.14
C THR A 20 -10.56 -2.31 -5.64
N ASN A 21 -11.16 -3.12 -4.76
CA ASN A 21 -12.46 -2.81 -4.15
C ASN A 21 -12.41 -1.60 -3.18
N PHE A 22 -11.25 -1.26 -2.65
CA PHE A 22 -11.07 -0.02 -1.88
C PHE A 22 -11.01 1.24 -2.76
N GLY A 23 -10.95 1.09 -4.09
CA GLY A 23 -10.97 2.21 -5.04
C GLY A 23 -9.64 2.50 -5.71
N PHE A 24 -8.60 1.69 -5.47
CA PHE A 24 -7.33 1.78 -6.20
C PHE A 24 -7.46 1.17 -7.61
N SER A 25 -6.67 1.67 -8.57
CA SER A 25 -6.53 1.01 -9.86
C SER A 25 -5.81 -0.35 -9.73
N ALA A 26 -5.92 -1.21 -10.75
CA ALA A 26 -5.26 -2.51 -10.75
C ALA A 26 -3.73 -2.40 -10.56
N ASP A 27 -3.11 -1.39 -11.18
CA ASP A 27 -1.67 -1.14 -11.07
C ASP A 27 -1.28 -0.66 -9.66
N GLU A 28 -2.09 0.23 -9.07
CA GLU A 28 -1.87 0.72 -7.70
C GLU A 28 -2.07 -0.41 -6.67
N ALA A 29 -3.11 -1.22 -6.84
CA ALA A 29 -3.36 -2.40 -6.01
C ALA A 29 -2.18 -3.38 -6.07
N GLN A 30 -1.63 -3.60 -7.27
CA GLN A 30 -0.46 -4.47 -7.46
C GLN A 30 0.78 -3.96 -6.71
N ILE A 31 1.08 -2.65 -6.77
CA ILE A 31 2.19 -2.05 -6.02
C ILE A 31 2.00 -2.22 -4.52
N ILE A 32 0.81 -1.93 -3.99
CA ILE A 32 0.52 -2.06 -2.56
C ILE A 32 0.69 -3.52 -2.12
N THR A 33 0.10 -4.46 -2.85
CA THR A 33 0.18 -5.90 -2.57
C THR A 33 1.61 -6.39 -2.58
N ASP A 34 2.42 -5.99 -3.56
CA ASP A 34 3.81 -6.44 -3.65
C ASP A 34 4.64 -6.01 -2.44
N VAL A 35 4.47 -4.78 -1.94
CA VAL A 35 5.15 -4.30 -0.73
C VAL A 35 4.73 -5.09 0.52
N LEU A 36 3.43 -5.38 0.67
CA LEU A 36 2.94 -6.13 1.82
C LEU A 36 3.39 -7.59 1.79
N LEU A 37 3.26 -8.26 0.65
CA LEU A 37 3.64 -9.67 0.56
C LEU A 37 5.15 -9.86 0.57
N LEU A 38 5.94 -8.88 0.10
CA LEU A 38 7.39 -8.91 0.30
C LEU A 38 7.74 -8.91 1.80
N SER A 39 7.01 -8.13 2.60
CA SER A 39 7.20 -8.11 4.06
C SER A 39 6.85 -9.46 4.69
N ASP A 40 5.75 -10.09 4.27
CA ASP A 40 5.38 -11.45 4.74
C ASP A 40 6.43 -12.49 4.33
N LEU A 41 6.92 -12.46 3.09
CA LEU A 41 7.97 -13.36 2.61
C LEU A 41 9.29 -13.22 3.39
N TYR A 42 9.57 -12.02 3.89
CA TYR A 42 10.77 -11.72 4.69
C TYR A 42 10.55 -12.03 6.18
N GLY A 43 9.38 -12.52 6.57
CA GLY A 43 9.03 -12.81 7.97
C GLY A 43 8.77 -11.56 8.81
N ILE A 44 8.50 -10.41 8.17
CA ILE A 44 8.18 -9.14 8.85
C ILE A 44 6.66 -8.96 8.88
N GLU A 45 5.98 -9.83 9.61
CA GLU A 45 4.52 -9.93 9.66
C GLU A 45 3.85 -8.62 10.12
N SER A 46 4.54 -7.87 10.98
CA SER A 46 4.10 -6.55 11.44
C SER A 46 3.92 -5.52 10.32
N HIS A 47 4.43 -5.77 9.11
CA HIS A 47 4.33 -4.88 7.94
C HIS A 47 3.71 -5.56 6.71
N GLY A 48 3.29 -6.83 6.83
CA GLY A 48 2.69 -7.57 5.73
C GLY A 48 1.17 -7.44 5.61
N MET A 49 0.51 -8.47 5.09
CA MET A 49 -0.93 -8.47 4.77
C MET A 49 -1.80 -8.08 5.97
N GLN A 50 -1.38 -8.38 7.19
CA GLN A 50 -2.03 -7.94 8.44
C GLN A 50 -2.36 -6.43 8.46
N ARG A 51 -1.58 -5.59 7.78
CA ARG A 51 -1.81 -4.14 7.70
C ARG A 51 -3.06 -3.75 6.92
N MET A 52 -3.64 -4.65 6.13
CA MET A 52 -4.87 -4.41 5.37
C MET A 52 -5.99 -3.80 6.23
N VAL A 53 -6.22 -4.33 7.44
CA VAL A 53 -7.24 -3.80 8.35
C VAL A 53 -6.95 -2.35 8.77
N ARG A 54 -5.67 -2.00 8.93
CA ARG A 54 -5.26 -0.63 9.25
C ARG A 54 -5.55 0.31 8.07
N TYR A 55 -5.22 -0.11 6.85
CA TYR A 55 -5.46 0.69 5.66
C TYR A 55 -6.95 0.89 5.39
N HIS A 56 -7.75 -0.17 5.49
CA HIS A 56 -9.21 -0.07 5.39
C HIS A 56 -9.78 0.97 6.36
N LYS A 57 -9.41 0.87 7.65
CA LYS A 57 -9.84 1.84 8.67
C LYS A 57 -9.34 3.26 8.42
N GLY A 58 -8.16 3.42 7.81
CA GLY A 58 -7.63 4.72 7.42
C GLY A 58 -8.47 5.35 6.30
N ILE A 59 -8.81 4.55 5.28
CA ILE A 59 -9.67 4.95 4.17
C ILE A 59 -11.07 5.31 4.67
N GLU A 60 -11.70 4.46 5.49
CA GLU A 60 -13.03 4.73 6.07
C GLU A 60 -13.09 6.02 6.88
N LYS A 61 -11.98 6.42 7.51
CA LYS A 61 -11.88 7.64 8.32
C LYS A 61 -11.43 8.87 7.53
N GLY A 62 -11.18 8.75 6.23
CA GLY A 62 -10.63 9.82 5.40
C GLY A 62 -9.18 10.20 5.77
N MET A 63 -8.46 9.32 6.47
CA MET A 63 -7.03 9.51 6.77
C MET A 63 -6.13 9.00 5.64
N ILE A 64 -6.69 8.23 4.72
CA ILE A 64 -6.02 7.80 3.50
C ILE A 64 -6.95 8.15 2.35
N ASP A 65 -6.51 9.07 1.49
CA ASP A 65 -7.23 9.38 0.26
C ASP A 65 -6.75 8.44 -0.87
N VAL A 66 -7.67 7.60 -1.35
CA VAL A 66 -7.42 6.62 -2.42
C VAL A 66 -7.23 7.27 -3.79
N HIS A 67 -7.59 8.56 -3.93
CA HIS A 67 -7.45 9.33 -5.15
C HIS A 67 -6.32 10.36 -5.10
N ALA A 68 -5.64 10.49 -3.96
CA ALA A 68 -4.52 11.41 -3.77
C ALA A 68 -3.44 11.24 -4.85
N LYS A 69 -2.89 12.37 -5.30
CA LYS A 69 -1.79 12.42 -6.24
C LYS A 69 -0.64 13.21 -5.60
N PRO A 70 0.58 12.66 -5.54
CA PRO A 70 1.70 13.38 -4.97
C PRO A 70 2.03 14.63 -5.77
N GLU A 71 2.52 15.66 -5.09
CA GLU A 71 2.93 16.94 -5.68
C GLU A 71 4.33 17.31 -5.21
N VAL A 72 5.19 17.72 -6.13
CA VAL A 72 6.49 18.32 -5.77
C VAL A 72 6.25 19.77 -5.36
N VAL A 73 6.38 20.05 -4.07
CA VAL A 73 6.14 21.39 -3.50
C VAL A 73 7.41 22.24 -3.42
N PHE A 74 8.58 21.60 -3.50
CA PHE A 74 9.88 22.27 -3.58
C PHE A 74 10.91 21.35 -4.22
N GLU A 75 11.80 21.89 -5.03
CA GLU A 75 12.85 21.12 -5.70
C GLU A 75 14.16 21.89 -5.76
N THR A 76 15.27 21.16 -5.63
CA THR A 76 16.64 21.59 -5.92
C THR A 76 17.24 20.65 -6.96
N PRO A 77 18.42 20.94 -7.53
CA PRO A 77 19.06 20.04 -8.50
C PRO A 77 19.32 18.60 -7.99
N VAL A 78 19.27 18.36 -6.67
CA VAL A 78 19.59 17.06 -6.06
C VAL A 78 18.57 16.60 -5.01
N SER A 79 17.45 17.31 -4.83
CA SER A 79 16.42 16.94 -3.84
C SER A 79 15.04 17.48 -4.20
N ALA A 80 14.00 16.79 -3.76
CA ALA A 80 12.62 17.24 -3.86
C ALA A 80 11.90 17.07 -2.52
N VAL A 81 10.96 17.96 -2.24
CA VAL A 81 9.96 17.81 -1.18
C VAL A 81 8.64 17.45 -1.87
N ILE A 82 8.09 16.30 -1.52
CA ILE A 82 6.87 15.77 -2.11
C ILE A 82 5.78 15.78 -1.03
N ASP A 83 4.69 16.50 -1.29
CA ASP A 83 3.47 16.36 -0.51
C ASP A 83 2.68 15.15 -1.03
N GLY A 84 2.37 14.22 -0.14
CA GLY A 84 1.64 13.00 -0.46
C GLY A 84 0.12 13.18 -0.51
N HIS A 85 -0.40 14.33 -0.04
CA HIS A 85 -1.84 14.62 0.03
C HIS A 85 -2.64 13.50 0.70
N ASP A 86 -2.15 12.99 1.85
CA ASP A 86 -2.72 11.86 2.60
C ASP A 86 -2.89 10.56 1.78
N GLY A 87 -2.12 10.41 0.69
CA GLY A 87 -2.16 9.23 -0.15
C GLY A 87 -1.56 7.98 0.49
N MET A 88 -1.86 6.84 -0.12
CA MET A 88 -1.34 5.54 0.30
C MET A 88 0.19 5.51 0.22
N GLY A 89 0.86 5.32 1.36
CA GLY A 89 2.32 5.49 1.47
C GLY A 89 3.15 4.66 0.49
N GLN A 90 2.74 3.42 0.21
CA GLN A 90 3.37 2.57 -0.80
C GLN A 90 3.39 3.20 -2.20
N LEU A 91 2.32 3.91 -2.57
CA LEU A 91 2.20 4.55 -3.88
C LEU A 91 3.03 5.84 -3.94
N ILE A 92 3.05 6.60 -2.85
CA ILE A 92 3.83 7.84 -2.75
C ILE A 92 5.32 7.52 -2.85
N GLY A 93 5.79 6.55 -2.05
CA GLY A 93 7.21 6.15 -2.04
C GLY A 93 7.69 5.39 -3.27
N HIS A 94 6.77 4.78 -4.05
CA HIS A 94 7.14 4.13 -5.31
C HIS A 94 7.31 5.13 -6.46
N LYS A 95 6.69 6.31 -6.38
CA LYS A 95 6.75 7.34 -7.43
C LYS A 95 7.79 8.43 -7.16
N SER A 96 8.35 8.48 -5.95
CA SER A 96 9.34 9.46 -5.50
C SER A 96 10.77 9.12 -5.92
#